data_AF-Q4CQJ6-F1
#
_entry.id   AF-Q4CQJ6-F1
#
_cell.length_a   1.000
_cell.length_b   1.000
_cell.length_c   1.000
_cell.angle_alpha   90.00
_cell.angle_beta   90.00
_cell.angle_gamma   90.00
#
_symmetry.space_group_name_H-M   'P 1'
#
loop_
_entity.id
_entity.type
_entity.pdbx_description
1 polymer ?
#
loop_
_entity_poly.entity_id
_entity_poly.type
_entity_poly.pdbx_seq_one_letter_code
_entity_poly.pdbx_strand_id
1 'polypeptide(L)'
;MARWGHFALLSLLLLFAAPGVSCALLDHLSSPTIYQAGTEIPITVNSLTSKRGLLPYNFYSVKTCQPDERRMRDERIHENLGEILLGNRILPSMYSVKVGENITCREVCFVAYSESEMKRLQKLIEQQYCAHMFLDGVPLLERPLNASTEQHLRVGYQLGVPAASDESTKTTIHNYLHFKVTYTNAEQGGFSITGFYVVPSSVNVLTGCPDPETTEGGSIQPATPESMDVKYFYSVSWELDTEKIEFVATRWDVYARAGHPASKRGHLMAIMNSLALLSFLGIIVMVILTRTVRKDLLSYADADLAEENSEESGWKLVRGDVFRAPPNALLFTSLVATGCQVVFMAGVVVIAAVLGVVHP
;
A
#
# COMPACT_ATOMS: atom_id res chain seq x y z
N MET A 1 43.59 -25.81 -5.04
CA MET A 1 43.38 -24.92 -3.87
C MET A 1 43.65 -23.44 -4.16
N ALA A 2 44.62 -23.06 -5.00
CA ALA A 2 44.94 -21.63 -5.25
C ALA A 2 43.82 -20.79 -5.92
N ARG A 3 42.92 -21.38 -6.72
CA ARG A 3 41.84 -20.62 -7.41
C ARG A 3 40.71 -20.13 -6.50
N TRP A 4 40.45 -20.81 -5.37
CA TRP A 4 39.45 -20.37 -4.40
C TRP A 4 39.93 -19.20 -3.54
N GLY A 5 41.24 -19.09 -3.31
CA GLY A 5 41.84 -17.97 -2.56
C GLY A 5 41.60 -16.62 -3.23
N HIS A 6 41.68 -16.55 -4.57
CA HIS A 6 41.46 -15.30 -5.30
C HIS A 6 40.01 -14.82 -5.25
N PHE A 7 39.02 -15.72 -5.31
CA PHE A 7 37.60 -15.35 -5.19
C PHE A 7 37.25 -14.89 -3.78
N ALA A 8 37.76 -15.57 -2.75
CA ALA A 8 37.56 -15.15 -1.37
C ALA A 8 38.18 -13.78 -1.11
N LEU A 9 39.42 -13.54 -1.59
CA LEU A 9 40.11 -12.26 -1.43
C LEU A 9 39.38 -11.11 -2.16
N LEU A 10 38.87 -11.34 -3.37
CA LEU A 10 38.08 -10.36 -4.11
C LEU A 10 36.74 -10.06 -3.42
N SER A 11 36.06 -11.07 -2.87
CA SER A 11 34.82 -10.86 -2.09
C SER A 11 35.09 -10.08 -0.81
N LEU A 12 36.22 -10.35 -0.14
CA LEU A 12 36.63 -9.66 1.08
C LEU A 12 37.02 -8.20 0.78
N LEU A 13 37.71 -7.94 -0.34
CA LEU A 13 38.03 -6.58 -0.81
C LEU A 13 36.78 -5.79 -1.16
N LEU A 14 35.76 -6.41 -1.76
CA LEU A 14 34.46 -5.77 -2.01
C LEU A 14 33.70 -5.47 -0.71
N LEU A 15 33.78 -6.35 0.29
CA LEU A 15 33.19 -6.12 1.62
C LEU A 15 33.92 -5.01 2.41
N PHE A 16 35.26 -4.92 2.33
CA PHE A 16 36.04 -3.91 3.05
C PHE A 16 36.17 -2.57 2.32
N ALA A 17 35.92 -2.50 1.01
CA ALA A 17 35.85 -1.23 0.28
C ALA A 17 34.50 -0.49 0.46
N ALA A 18 33.52 -1.13 1.10
CA ALA A 18 32.17 -0.58 1.25
C ALA A 18 31.82 0.19 2.55
N PRO A 19 32.68 0.43 3.57
CA PRO A 19 32.24 1.18 4.74
C PRO A 19 32.07 2.68 4.46
N GLY A 20 32.44 3.18 3.28
CA GLY A 20 32.21 4.57 2.86
C GLY A 20 31.01 4.80 1.95
N VAL A 21 30.44 3.75 1.32
CA VAL A 21 29.36 3.89 0.33
C VAL A 21 27.98 3.50 0.90
N SER A 22 27.94 2.88 2.07
CA SER A 22 26.75 2.18 2.55
C SER A 22 25.62 3.03 3.15
N CYS A 23 25.72 4.36 3.19
CA CYS A 23 24.59 5.21 3.66
C CYS A 23 24.15 6.30 2.68
N ALA A 24 25.02 6.78 1.77
CA ALA A 24 24.63 7.85 0.86
C ALA A 24 23.47 7.41 -0.07
N LEU A 25 23.53 6.20 -0.64
CA LEU A 25 22.54 5.72 -1.61
C LEU A 25 21.09 5.66 -1.08
N LEU A 26 20.87 5.61 0.23
CA LEU A 26 19.54 5.55 0.83
C LEU A 26 18.91 6.92 1.03
N ASP A 27 19.71 7.97 1.25
CA ASP A 27 19.21 9.35 1.42
C ASP A 27 18.60 9.92 0.13
N HIS A 28 18.91 9.32 -1.03
CA HIS A 28 18.48 9.80 -2.35
C HIS A 28 17.17 9.17 -2.84
N LEU A 29 16.61 8.19 -2.13
CA LEU A 29 15.32 7.60 -2.50
C LEU A 29 14.22 8.60 -2.15
N SER A 30 14.01 9.55 -3.06
CA SER A 30 13.06 10.67 -2.98
C SER A 30 13.27 11.60 -1.78
N SER A 31 14.21 12.55 -1.91
CA SER A 31 14.18 13.74 -1.07
C SER A 31 12.81 14.42 -1.22
N PRO A 32 12.18 14.89 -0.12
CA PRO A 32 10.92 15.61 -0.20
C PRO A 32 11.06 16.82 -1.11
N THR A 33 10.00 17.08 -1.85
CA THR A 33 9.75 18.35 -2.51
C THR A 33 9.63 19.46 -1.45
N ILE A 34 10.50 20.45 -1.54
CA ILE A 34 10.49 21.62 -0.65
C ILE A 34 9.68 22.72 -1.33
N TYR A 35 8.62 23.15 -0.68
CA TYR A 35 7.74 24.21 -1.17
C TYR A 35 8.01 25.54 -0.49
N GLN A 36 7.82 26.62 -1.23
CA GLN A 36 7.81 27.98 -0.68
C GLN A 36 6.41 28.35 -0.19
N ALA A 37 6.33 29.23 0.81
CA ALA A 37 5.05 29.75 1.29
C ALA A 37 4.24 30.39 0.14
N GLY A 38 2.93 30.18 0.14
CA GLY A 38 2.01 30.72 -0.88
C GLY A 38 2.01 29.96 -2.21
N THR A 39 2.86 28.95 -2.39
CA THR A 39 2.78 28.07 -3.57
C THR A 39 1.47 27.29 -3.55
N GLU A 40 0.80 27.22 -4.70
CA GLU A 40 -0.46 26.49 -4.85
C GLU A 40 -0.20 25.08 -5.34
N ILE A 41 -0.66 24.10 -4.56
CA ILE A 41 -0.52 22.68 -4.85
C ILE A 41 -1.93 22.13 -5.16
N PRO A 42 -2.17 21.59 -6.37
CA PRO A 42 -3.44 20.98 -6.70
C PRO A 42 -3.58 19.64 -5.99
N ILE A 43 -4.77 19.36 -5.45
CA ILE A 43 -5.12 18.03 -4.96
C ILE A 43 -5.57 17.20 -6.17
N THR A 44 -5.00 16.01 -6.32
CA THR A 44 -5.40 15.06 -7.36
C THR A 44 -6.28 13.97 -6.79
N VAL A 45 -7.08 13.33 -7.62
CA VAL A 45 -8.04 12.28 -7.24
C VAL A 45 -7.73 11.00 -7.99
N ASN A 46 -8.06 9.85 -7.39
CA ASN A 46 -8.00 8.54 -8.04
C ASN A 46 -9.33 7.79 -7.85
N SER A 47 -9.42 6.60 -8.40
CA SER A 47 -10.59 5.72 -8.38
C SER A 47 -11.24 5.58 -6.99
N LEU A 48 -12.56 5.40 -6.99
CA LEU A 48 -13.35 5.02 -5.83
C LEU A 48 -13.19 3.53 -5.56
N THR A 49 -12.91 3.16 -4.30
CA THR A 49 -12.77 1.76 -3.90
C THR A 49 -13.61 1.45 -2.68
N SER A 50 -14.00 0.20 -2.49
CA SER A 50 -14.71 -0.24 -1.29
C SER A 50 -14.12 -1.57 -0.81
N LYS A 51 -14.18 -1.83 0.50
CA LYS A 51 -13.89 -3.14 1.08
C LYS A 51 -15.03 -4.15 0.86
N ARG A 52 -16.24 -3.66 0.56
CA ARG A 52 -17.43 -4.48 0.27
C ARG A 52 -17.62 -4.71 -1.23
N GLY A 53 -17.30 -3.71 -2.06
CA GLY A 53 -17.39 -3.79 -3.50
C GLY A 53 -16.12 -4.39 -4.12
N LEU A 54 -16.27 -5.30 -5.10
CA LEU A 54 -15.12 -5.89 -5.81
C LEU A 54 -14.51 -4.96 -6.88
N LEU A 55 -15.31 -4.04 -7.43
CA LEU A 55 -14.90 -3.23 -8.58
C LEU A 55 -14.56 -1.80 -8.15
N PRO A 56 -13.38 -1.29 -8.51
CA PRO A 56 -13.10 0.14 -8.42
C PRO A 56 -13.89 0.88 -9.51
N TYR A 57 -14.32 2.10 -9.20
CA TYR A 57 -14.95 3.00 -10.17
C TYR A 57 -14.10 4.25 -10.38
N ASN A 58 -14.22 4.90 -11.53
CA ASN A 58 -13.63 6.23 -11.72
C ASN A 58 -14.18 7.20 -10.66
N PHE A 59 -13.34 8.10 -10.14
CA PHE A 59 -13.74 9.18 -9.22
C PHE A 59 -14.99 9.93 -9.73
N TYR A 60 -14.97 10.35 -11.00
CA TYR A 60 -16.08 11.07 -11.64
C TYR A 60 -17.19 10.16 -12.18
N SER A 61 -17.22 8.88 -11.79
CA SER A 61 -18.37 8.01 -12.09
C SER A 61 -19.61 8.33 -11.25
N VAL A 62 -19.42 9.09 -10.16
CA VAL A 62 -20.47 9.85 -9.47
C VAL A 62 -20.35 11.29 -9.91
N LYS A 63 -21.49 11.92 -10.15
CA LYS A 63 -21.53 13.35 -10.46
C LYS A 63 -21.03 14.12 -9.23
N THR A 64 -19.90 14.77 -9.35
CA THR A 64 -19.25 15.59 -8.31
C THR A 64 -18.60 16.79 -8.99
N CYS A 65 -17.87 17.63 -8.23
CA CYS A 65 -17.13 18.76 -8.79
C CYS A 65 -16.02 18.29 -9.73
N GLN A 66 -16.31 18.26 -11.03
CA GLN A 66 -15.37 17.92 -12.08
C GLN A 66 -14.83 19.20 -12.73
N PRO A 67 -13.49 19.33 -12.88
CA PRO A 67 -12.89 20.40 -13.67
C PRO A 67 -13.31 20.38 -15.15
N ASP A 68 -13.09 21.49 -15.85
CA ASP A 68 -13.35 21.60 -17.28
C ASP A 68 -12.62 20.51 -18.10
N GLU A 69 -13.23 20.09 -19.22
CA GLU A 69 -12.70 19.00 -20.06
C GLU A 69 -11.27 19.23 -20.56
N ARG A 70 -10.89 20.49 -20.79
CA ARG A 70 -9.52 20.86 -21.18
C ARG A 70 -8.53 20.56 -20.07
N ARG A 71 -8.83 21.02 -18.85
CA ARG A 71 -8.00 20.78 -17.67
C ARG A 71 -7.89 19.29 -17.36
N MET A 72 -9.02 18.58 -17.48
CA MET A 72 -9.06 17.12 -17.34
C MET A 72 -8.16 16.36 -18.33
N ARG A 73 -7.92 16.92 -19.53
CA ARG A 73 -7.07 16.33 -20.56
C ARG A 73 -5.60 16.70 -20.39
N ASP A 74 -5.35 17.98 -20.12
CA ASP A 74 -4.00 18.55 -20.05
C ASP A 74 -3.28 18.16 -18.75
N GLU A 75 -4.00 18.06 -17.62
CA GLU A 75 -3.44 17.71 -16.30
C GLU A 75 -3.61 16.23 -15.94
N ARG A 76 -4.01 15.38 -16.89
CA ARG A 76 -4.03 13.93 -16.64
C ARG A 76 -2.59 13.45 -16.51
N ILE A 77 -2.18 13.11 -15.30
CA ILE A 77 -0.84 12.59 -15.03
C ILE A 77 -0.62 11.33 -15.87
N HIS A 78 0.44 11.33 -16.67
CA HIS A 78 0.79 10.18 -17.50
C HIS A 78 1.22 9.03 -16.60
N GLU A 79 0.42 7.97 -16.65
CA GLU A 79 0.56 6.76 -15.85
C GLU A 79 1.92 6.12 -16.14
N ASN A 80 2.76 5.95 -15.12
CA ASN A 80 3.91 5.05 -15.22
C ASN A 80 3.42 3.64 -15.57
N LEU A 81 4.25 2.78 -16.19
CA LEU A 81 3.82 1.41 -16.56
C LEU A 81 3.17 0.66 -15.38
N GLY A 82 3.69 0.85 -14.16
CA GLY A 82 3.09 0.30 -12.94
C GLY A 82 1.70 0.85 -12.62
N GLU A 83 1.46 2.15 -12.81
CA GLU A 83 0.15 2.78 -12.59
C GLU A 83 -0.89 2.33 -13.63
N ILE A 84 -0.48 2.15 -14.89
CA ILE A 84 -1.31 1.57 -15.95
C ILE A 84 -1.73 0.15 -15.57
N LEU A 85 -0.78 -0.68 -15.10
CA LEU A 85 -1.04 -2.06 -14.70
C LEU A 85 -1.92 -2.17 -13.46
N LEU A 86 -1.79 -1.24 -12.51
CA LEU A 86 -2.67 -1.14 -11.34
C LEU A 86 -4.04 -0.55 -11.67
N GLY A 87 -4.21 0.04 -12.86
CA GLY A 87 -5.44 0.71 -13.29
C GLY A 87 -5.70 2.03 -12.57
N ASN A 88 -4.65 2.66 -12.03
CA ASN A 88 -4.75 3.98 -11.40
C ASN A 88 -5.00 5.04 -12.47
N ARG A 89 -5.97 5.93 -12.21
CA ARG A 89 -6.27 7.08 -13.06
C ARG A 89 -6.21 8.32 -12.20
N ILE A 90 -5.01 8.88 -12.06
CA ILE A 90 -4.83 10.12 -11.30
C ILE A 90 -5.36 11.27 -12.16
N LEU A 91 -6.39 11.95 -11.66
CA LEU A 91 -7.08 13.04 -12.34
C LEU A 91 -6.98 14.32 -11.51
N PRO A 92 -7.01 15.50 -12.16
CA PRO A 92 -7.04 16.77 -11.44
C PRO A 92 -8.38 16.97 -10.74
N SER A 93 -8.39 17.70 -9.63
CA SER A 93 -9.62 18.08 -8.92
C SER A 93 -9.78 19.60 -8.83
N MET A 94 -10.94 20.05 -8.35
CA MET A 94 -11.22 21.46 -8.08
C MET A 94 -10.64 21.94 -6.74
N TYR A 95 -10.06 21.04 -5.94
CA TYR A 95 -9.47 21.37 -4.65
C TYR A 95 -8.00 21.77 -4.83
N SER A 96 -7.62 22.90 -4.23
CA SER A 96 -6.24 23.35 -4.18
C SER A 96 -5.88 23.89 -2.80
N VAL A 97 -4.61 23.73 -2.45
CA VAL A 97 -4.07 24.17 -1.17
C VAL A 97 -2.92 25.14 -1.42
N LYS A 98 -2.90 26.26 -0.71
CA LYS A 98 -1.75 27.17 -0.69
C LYS A 98 -0.90 26.90 0.54
N VAL A 99 0.41 26.74 0.31
CA VAL A 99 1.37 26.35 1.35
C VAL A 99 1.43 27.41 2.46
N GLY A 100 1.11 27.00 3.69
CA GLY A 100 1.12 27.85 4.88
C GLY A 100 -0.11 28.76 5.04
N GLU A 101 -1.11 28.69 4.15
CA GLU A 101 -2.34 29.47 4.24
C GLU A 101 -3.51 28.59 4.72
N ASN A 102 -4.09 28.92 5.87
CA ASN A 102 -5.31 28.28 6.37
C ASN A 102 -6.53 28.81 5.63
N ILE A 103 -7.44 27.92 5.25
CA ILE A 103 -8.71 28.25 4.58
C ILE A 103 -9.82 27.82 5.53
N THR A 104 -10.58 28.77 6.06
CA THR A 104 -11.68 28.50 7.00
C THR A 104 -12.86 27.79 6.33
N CYS A 105 -13.29 28.30 5.17
CA CYS A 105 -14.26 27.64 4.30
C CYS A 105 -14.13 28.19 2.87
N ARG A 106 -14.20 27.31 1.88
CA ARG A 106 -14.26 27.67 0.45
C ARG A 106 -15.29 26.80 -0.27
N GLU A 107 -16.13 27.44 -1.07
CA GLU A 107 -17.06 26.76 -1.96
C GLU A 107 -16.30 26.12 -3.13
N VAL A 108 -16.64 24.87 -3.47
CA VAL A 108 -16.03 24.15 -4.59
C VAL A 108 -16.94 24.23 -5.81
N CYS A 109 -18.16 23.71 -5.67
CA CYS A 109 -19.17 23.74 -6.71
C CYS A 109 -20.57 23.40 -6.16
N PHE A 110 -21.59 23.66 -6.97
CA PHE A 110 -22.96 23.22 -6.75
C PHE A 110 -23.31 22.11 -7.74
N VAL A 111 -23.95 21.04 -7.26
CA VAL A 111 -24.39 19.91 -8.09
C VAL A 111 -25.87 19.63 -7.86
N ALA A 112 -26.66 19.77 -8.93
CA ALA A 112 -28.03 19.30 -8.98
C ALA A 112 -28.07 17.86 -9.52
N TYR A 113 -28.60 16.92 -8.74
CA TYR A 113 -28.68 15.51 -9.08
C TYR A 113 -30.05 15.15 -9.67
N SER A 114 -30.04 14.34 -10.73
CA SER A 114 -31.22 13.57 -11.12
C SER A 114 -31.45 12.41 -10.15
N GLU A 115 -32.67 11.89 -10.12
CA GLU A 115 -33.04 10.74 -9.29
C GLU A 115 -32.13 9.52 -9.54
N SER A 116 -31.75 9.25 -10.80
CA SER A 116 -30.83 8.16 -11.15
C SER A 116 -29.41 8.39 -10.64
N GLU A 117 -28.91 9.62 -10.71
CA GLU A 117 -27.57 9.97 -10.23
C GLU A 117 -27.51 9.91 -8.71
N MET A 118 -28.56 10.39 -8.03
CA MET A 118 -28.65 10.35 -6.57
C MET A 118 -28.77 8.91 -6.04
N LYS A 119 -29.61 8.06 -6.68
CA LYS A 119 -29.68 6.63 -6.37
C LYS A 119 -28.32 5.92 -6.53
N ARG A 120 -27.55 6.31 -7.56
CA ARG A 120 -26.20 5.78 -7.78
C ARG A 120 -25.25 6.21 -6.66
N LEU A 121 -25.27 7.49 -6.28
CA LEU A 121 -24.47 8.00 -5.17
C LEU A 121 -24.83 7.29 -3.85
N GLN A 122 -26.11 7.21 -3.52
CA GLN A 122 -26.60 6.50 -2.33
C GLN A 122 -26.12 5.04 -2.29
N LYS A 123 -26.23 4.32 -3.42
CA LYS A 123 -25.76 2.93 -3.51
C LYS A 123 -24.27 2.81 -3.19
N LEU A 124 -23.44 3.72 -3.68
CA LEU A 124 -22.00 3.71 -3.41
C LEU A 124 -21.67 4.07 -1.96
N ILE A 125 -22.43 4.98 -1.34
CA ILE A 125 -22.33 5.28 0.10
C ILE A 125 -22.70 4.05 0.94
N GLU A 126 -23.79 3.37 0.63
CA GLU A 126 -24.21 2.14 1.34
C GLU A 126 -23.22 0.99 1.19
N GLN A 127 -22.55 0.92 0.04
CA GLN A 127 -21.44 0.03 -0.21
C GLN A 127 -20.12 0.51 0.41
N GLN A 128 -20.09 1.61 1.16
CA GLN A 128 -18.90 2.15 1.83
C GLN A 128 -17.74 2.45 0.87
N TYR A 129 -18.05 2.99 -0.31
CA TYR A 129 -17.02 3.47 -1.22
C TYR A 129 -16.27 4.67 -0.62
N CYS A 130 -14.95 4.62 -0.78
CA CYS A 130 -14.00 5.61 -0.34
C CYS A 130 -13.36 6.25 -1.57
N ALA A 131 -13.27 7.57 -1.54
CA ALA A 131 -12.63 8.40 -2.54
C ALA A 131 -11.17 8.64 -2.15
N HIS A 132 -10.26 8.34 -3.08
CA HIS A 132 -8.83 8.52 -2.87
C HIS A 132 -8.38 9.86 -3.45
N MET A 133 -7.63 10.61 -2.66
CA MET A 133 -7.03 11.88 -3.06
C MET A 133 -5.55 11.89 -2.71
N PHE A 134 -4.79 12.72 -3.40
CA PHE A 134 -3.37 12.90 -3.19
C PHE A 134 -3.00 14.37 -3.16
N LEU A 135 -2.09 14.72 -2.27
CA LEU A 135 -1.41 16.01 -2.25
C LEU A 135 0.07 15.74 -2.49
N ASP A 136 0.58 16.08 -3.68
CA ASP A 136 1.96 15.80 -4.07
C ASP A 136 2.40 14.33 -3.84
N GLY A 137 1.58 13.39 -4.29
CA GLY A 137 1.82 11.95 -4.13
C GLY A 137 1.56 11.40 -2.71
N VAL A 138 1.33 12.27 -1.71
CA VAL A 138 0.92 11.87 -0.36
C VAL A 138 -0.55 11.41 -0.39
N PRO A 139 -0.88 10.17 -0.01
CA PRO A 139 -2.28 9.72 0.05
C PRO A 139 -3.07 10.47 1.11
N LEU A 140 -4.37 10.65 0.90
CA LEU A 140 -5.26 11.20 1.91
C LEU A 140 -5.65 10.15 2.95
N LEU A 141 -5.66 10.53 4.24
CA LEU A 141 -6.11 9.68 5.35
C LEU A 141 -7.32 10.27 6.07
N GLU A 142 -8.41 9.52 6.12
CA GLU A 142 -9.56 9.87 6.96
C GLU A 142 -9.24 9.58 8.43
N ARG A 143 -9.33 10.63 9.27
CA ARG A 143 -9.18 10.55 10.72
C ARG A 143 -10.56 10.71 11.38
N PRO A 144 -11.05 9.71 12.15
CA PRO A 144 -12.28 9.87 12.91
C PRO A 144 -12.13 10.96 13.97
N LEU A 145 -13.14 11.81 14.16
CA LEU A 145 -13.18 12.85 15.22
C LEU A 145 -12.88 12.28 16.62
N ASN A 146 -13.37 11.06 16.91
CA ASN A 146 -13.25 10.42 18.21
C ASN A 146 -12.00 9.52 18.37
N ALA A 147 -11.14 9.42 17.35
CA ALA A 147 -9.96 8.56 17.41
C ALA A 147 -8.75 9.36 17.93
N SER A 148 -8.55 9.33 19.25
CA SER A 148 -7.28 9.75 19.87
C SER A 148 -6.11 8.83 19.51
N THR A 149 -6.41 7.61 19.05
CA THR A 149 -5.44 6.59 18.68
C THR A 149 -5.42 6.39 17.17
N GLU A 150 -4.22 6.30 16.59
CA GLU A 150 -3.97 6.04 15.16
C GLU A 150 -4.53 4.70 14.63
N GLN A 151 -5.32 3.97 15.43
CA GLN A 151 -5.76 2.61 15.14
C GLN A 151 -6.88 2.52 14.10
N HIS A 152 -7.54 3.63 13.76
CA HIS A 152 -8.66 3.65 12.82
C HIS A 152 -8.49 4.66 11.68
N LEU A 153 -7.26 4.79 11.18
CA LEU A 153 -7.00 5.53 9.95
C LEU A 153 -7.46 4.71 8.73
N ARG A 154 -8.01 5.41 7.73
CA ARG A 154 -8.46 4.82 6.47
C ARG A 154 -7.84 5.60 5.33
N VAL A 155 -7.37 4.89 4.30
CA VAL A 155 -6.90 5.51 3.05
C VAL A 155 -8.11 6.00 2.24
N GLY A 156 -8.06 7.28 1.86
CA GLY A 156 -9.19 8.01 1.28
C GLY A 156 -10.24 8.38 2.33
N TYR A 157 -11.36 8.93 1.88
CA TYR A 157 -12.52 9.26 2.72
C TYR A 157 -13.79 8.62 2.21
N GLN A 158 -14.71 8.25 3.09
CA GLN A 158 -16.03 7.76 2.68
C GLN A 158 -16.86 8.84 2.00
N LEU A 159 -17.60 8.48 0.94
CA LEU A 159 -18.51 9.41 0.25
C LEU A 159 -19.68 9.90 1.13
N GLY A 160 -19.94 9.22 2.24
CA GLY A 160 -21.04 9.49 3.15
C GLY A 160 -21.14 8.42 4.23
N VAL A 161 -22.12 8.56 5.12
CA VAL A 161 -22.39 7.57 6.16
C VAL A 161 -23.60 6.72 5.75
N PRO A 162 -23.48 5.38 5.69
CA PRO A 162 -24.61 4.52 5.37
C PRO A 162 -25.63 4.48 6.51
N ALA A 163 -26.92 4.39 6.19
CA ALA A 163 -28.00 4.31 7.19
C ALA A 163 -27.84 3.18 8.23
N ALA A 164 -27.04 2.15 7.93
CA ALA A 164 -26.81 1.01 8.81
C ALA A 164 -25.66 1.21 9.82
N SER A 165 -24.83 2.25 9.71
CA SER A 165 -23.66 2.41 10.61
C SER A 165 -23.89 3.31 11.82
N ASP A 166 -24.76 4.31 11.70
CA ASP A 166 -25.00 5.31 12.74
C ASP A 166 -26.39 5.14 13.38
N GLU A 167 -26.59 5.75 14.55
CA GLU A 167 -27.88 5.85 15.23
C GLU A 167 -28.95 6.59 14.38
N SER A 168 -28.53 7.30 13.31
CA SER A 168 -29.42 7.95 12.35
C SER A 168 -29.95 6.95 11.31
N THR A 169 -31.26 6.94 11.08
CA THR A 169 -31.93 6.02 10.14
C THR A 169 -31.75 6.36 8.67
N LYS A 170 -30.98 7.42 8.34
CA LYS A 170 -30.84 7.96 6.99
C LYS A 170 -29.38 7.97 6.55
N THR A 171 -29.18 7.70 5.27
CA THR A 171 -27.88 7.85 4.61
C THR A 171 -27.53 9.34 4.50
N THR A 172 -26.31 9.72 4.88
CA THR A 172 -25.81 11.11 4.77
C THR A 172 -24.71 11.19 3.70
N ILE A 173 -24.54 12.36 3.12
CA ILE A 173 -23.55 12.64 2.07
C ILE A 173 -22.44 13.50 2.68
N HIS A 174 -21.19 13.09 2.50
CA HIS A 174 -20.04 13.93 2.86
C HIS A 174 -19.78 14.93 1.74
N ASN A 175 -20.20 16.17 1.97
CA ASN A 175 -20.02 17.28 1.03
C ASN A 175 -19.09 18.38 1.56
N TYR A 176 -18.71 18.33 2.85
CA TYR A 176 -17.74 19.22 3.44
C TYR A 176 -16.48 18.44 3.81
N LEU A 177 -15.32 18.83 3.28
CA LEU A 177 -14.04 18.17 3.58
C LEU A 177 -13.10 19.15 4.30
N HIS A 178 -12.78 18.85 5.57
CA HIS A 178 -11.72 19.57 6.27
C HIS A 178 -10.39 18.88 6.04
N PHE A 179 -9.54 19.44 5.19
CA PHE A 179 -8.18 18.97 4.98
C PHE A 179 -7.26 19.49 6.06
N LYS A 180 -6.43 18.61 6.60
CA LYS A 180 -5.40 18.91 7.59
C LYS A 180 -4.06 18.45 7.04
N VAL A 181 -3.18 19.40 6.77
CA VAL A 181 -1.86 19.15 6.19
C VAL A 181 -0.81 19.32 7.27
N THR A 182 -0.05 18.26 7.54
CA THR A 182 1.08 18.32 8.46
C THR A 182 2.36 18.57 7.67
N TYR A 183 3.22 19.43 8.21
CA TYR A 183 4.44 19.85 7.54
C TYR A 183 5.61 19.97 8.51
N THR A 184 6.82 19.89 7.97
CA THR A 184 8.07 20.20 8.66
C THR A 184 8.81 21.32 7.94
N ASN A 185 9.60 22.08 8.69
CA ASN A 185 10.47 23.10 8.11
C ASN A 185 11.72 22.42 7.56
N ALA A 186 12.01 22.62 6.28
CA ALA A 186 13.23 22.13 5.66
C ALA A 186 14.44 22.98 6.10
N GLU A 187 15.62 22.35 6.26
CA GLU A 187 16.86 23.05 6.65
C GLU A 187 17.25 24.16 5.65
N GLN A 188 16.93 23.97 4.37
CA GLN A 188 17.24 24.90 3.28
C GLN A 188 16.26 26.08 3.18
N GLY A 189 15.27 26.16 4.07
CA GLY A 189 14.19 27.14 4.00
C GLY A 189 13.06 26.68 3.09
N GLY A 190 11.87 26.48 3.67
CA GLY A 190 10.67 26.01 2.98
C GLY A 190 9.91 24.97 3.79
N PHE A 191 8.83 24.47 3.21
CA PHE A 191 7.88 23.56 3.82
C PHE A 191 7.94 22.20 3.12
N SER A 192 8.14 21.14 3.90
CA SER A 192 8.04 19.75 3.43
C SER A 192 6.76 19.14 3.99
N ILE A 193 5.91 18.61 3.12
CA ILE A 193 4.65 17.98 3.52
C ILE A 193 4.94 16.60 4.12
N THR A 194 4.49 16.34 5.35
CA THR A 194 4.67 15.04 6.03
C THR A 194 3.41 14.18 5.97
N GLY A 195 2.23 14.79 6.00
CA GLY A 195 0.97 14.07 6.08
C GLY A 195 -0.21 14.84 5.52
N PHE A 196 -1.19 14.09 5.03
CA PHE A 196 -2.40 14.63 4.43
C PHE A 196 -3.62 13.91 5.01
N TYR A 197 -4.36 14.62 5.85
CA TYR A 197 -5.50 14.09 6.59
C TYR A 197 -6.79 14.80 6.20
N VAL A 198 -7.92 14.12 6.42
CA VAL A 198 -9.25 14.68 6.20
C VAL A 198 -10.20 14.30 7.33
N VAL A 199 -11.03 15.26 7.70
CA VAL A 199 -12.22 15.04 8.52
C VAL A 199 -13.43 15.35 7.64
N PRO A 200 -14.16 14.33 7.17
CA PRO A 200 -15.36 14.54 6.36
C PRO A 200 -16.54 14.96 7.24
N SER A 201 -17.41 15.80 6.71
CA SER A 201 -18.61 16.31 7.37
C SER A 201 -19.75 16.48 6.37
N SER A 202 -20.97 16.54 6.90
CA SER A 202 -22.20 16.66 6.10
C SER A 202 -22.93 17.94 6.48
N VAL A 203 -23.16 18.83 5.50
CA VAL A 203 -23.81 20.14 5.71
C VAL A 203 -24.86 20.41 4.65
N ASN A 204 -26.10 20.68 5.05
CA ASN A 204 -27.17 21.05 4.13
C ASN A 204 -27.31 22.57 4.02
N VAL A 205 -26.30 23.23 3.45
CA VAL A 205 -26.27 24.68 3.20
C VAL A 205 -26.04 24.95 1.71
N LEU A 206 -26.98 25.65 1.06
CA LEU A 206 -26.91 25.97 -0.37
C LEU A 206 -26.38 27.38 -0.65
N THR A 207 -26.41 28.29 0.32
CA THR A 207 -26.01 29.69 0.15
C THR A 207 -24.96 30.09 1.17
N GLY A 208 -23.82 30.60 0.69
CA GLY A 208 -22.70 31.00 1.54
C GLY A 208 -21.92 29.81 2.11
N CYS A 209 -20.88 30.14 2.87
CA CYS A 209 -20.09 29.17 3.61
C CYS A 209 -20.77 28.85 4.95
N PRO A 210 -20.83 27.57 5.36
CA PRO A 210 -21.25 27.21 6.72
C PRO A 210 -20.25 27.75 7.74
N ASP A 211 -20.74 28.39 8.79
CA ASP A 211 -19.89 28.91 9.86
C ASP A 211 -19.33 27.75 10.72
N PRO A 212 -18.02 27.75 11.06
CA PRO A 212 -17.37 26.65 11.78
C PRO A 212 -17.98 26.40 13.17
N GLU A 213 -18.39 27.46 13.87
CA GLU A 213 -19.06 27.38 15.18
C GLU A 213 -20.43 26.67 15.10
N THR A 214 -21.06 26.71 13.92
CA THR A 214 -22.42 26.21 13.68
C THR A 214 -22.38 24.71 13.34
N THR A 215 -21.31 24.24 12.69
CA THR A 215 -21.02 22.82 12.43
C THR A 215 -20.73 22.01 13.70
N GLU A 216 -20.03 22.57 14.70
CA GLU A 216 -19.75 21.87 15.96
C GLU A 216 -20.94 21.88 16.93
N GLY A 217 -21.76 22.94 16.89
CA GLY A 217 -22.92 23.13 17.79
C GLY A 217 -24.18 22.31 17.45
N GLY A 218 -24.13 21.38 16.49
CA GLY A 218 -25.25 20.49 16.16
C GLY A 218 -26.46 21.16 15.50
N SER A 219 -26.31 22.38 14.98
CA SER A 219 -27.43 23.17 14.44
C SER A 219 -27.65 23.01 12.93
N ILE A 220 -26.71 22.42 12.20
CA ILE A 220 -26.80 22.21 10.75
C ILE A 220 -27.35 20.81 10.45
N GLN A 221 -28.40 20.73 9.63
CA GLN A 221 -28.90 19.45 9.15
C GLN A 221 -27.90 18.81 8.18
N PRO A 222 -27.67 17.48 8.25
CA PRO A 222 -26.80 16.80 7.30
C PRO A 222 -27.42 16.78 5.90
N ALA A 223 -26.58 16.80 4.87
CA ALA A 223 -26.99 16.60 3.50
C ALA A 223 -27.42 15.14 3.31
N THR A 224 -28.64 14.91 2.84
CA THR A 224 -29.21 13.58 2.60
C THR A 224 -29.58 13.41 1.13
N PRO A 225 -29.74 12.18 0.63
CA PRO A 225 -30.20 11.91 -0.73
C PRO A 225 -31.56 12.53 -1.10
N GLU A 226 -32.34 12.98 -0.12
CA GLU A 226 -33.64 13.63 -0.32
C GLU A 226 -33.51 15.08 -0.83
N SER A 227 -32.39 15.76 -0.57
CA SER A 227 -32.24 17.18 -0.97
C SER A 227 -32.13 17.37 -2.48
N MET A 228 -31.66 16.36 -3.23
CA MET A 228 -31.33 16.35 -4.67
C MET A 228 -30.30 17.40 -5.12
N ASP A 229 -30.18 18.51 -4.41
CA ASP A 229 -29.20 19.56 -4.60
C ASP A 229 -28.17 19.49 -3.47
N VAL A 230 -26.89 19.45 -3.85
CA VAL A 230 -25.78 19.40 -2.89
C VAL A 230 -24.71 20.40 -3.33
N LYS A 231 -24.29 21.24 -2.39
CA LYS A 231 -23.14 22.12 -2.56
C LYS A 231 -21.93 21.53 -1.83
N TYR A 232 -20.77 21.55 -2.47
CA TYR A 232 -19.52 21.01 -1.93
C TYR A 232 -18.62 22.12 -1.41
N PHE A 233 -17.99 21.88 -0.27
CA PHE A 233 -17.14 22.83 0.43
C PHE A 233 -15.86 22.15 0.93
N TYR A 234 -14.84 22.95 1.19
CA TYR A 234 -13.67 22.49 1.91
C TYR A 234 -13.04 23.57 2.77
N SER A 235 -12.23 23.13 3.72
CA SER A 235 -11.36 23.97 4.53
C SER A 235 -9.99 23.33 4.64
N VAL A 236 -8.99 24.13 4.99
CA VAL A 236 -7.60 23.69 5.11
C VAL A 236 -7.03 24.22 6.43
N SER A 237 -6.47 23.31 7.23
CA SER A 237 -5.61 23.62 8.36
C SER A 237 -4.18 23.11 8.11
N TRP A 238 -3.20 23.95 8.44
CA TRP A 238 -1.79 23.59 8.44
C TRP A 238 -1.30 23.41 9.87
N GLU A 239 -0.64 22.29 10.15
CA GLU A 239 -0.07 22.00 11.47
C GLU A 239 1.40 21.61 11.36
N LEU A 240 2.22 22.20 12.23
CA LEU A 240 3.62 21.86 12.33
C LEU A 240 3.75 20.49 12.99
N ASP A 241 4.44 19.58 12.30
CA ASP A 241 4.78 18.28 12.82
C ASP A 241 5.95 18.43 13.82
N THR A 242 5.65 18.35 15.12
CA THR A 242 6.64 18.50 16.18
C THR A 242 7.38 17.20 16.49
N GLU A 243 6.88 16.07 16.01
CA GLU A 243 7.56 14.79 16.15
C GLU A 243 8.77 14.80 15.20
N LYS A 244 9.96 15.12 15.74
CA LYS A 244 11.26 14.93 15.06
C LYS A 244 11.59 13.44 14.90
N ILE A 245 10.62 12.63 14.48
CA ILE A 245 10.85 11.23 14.14
C ILE A 245 11.56 11.24 12.79
N GLU A 246 12.66 10.50 12.72
CA GLU A 246 13.55 10.43 11.56
C GLU A 246 12.76 10.36 10.24
N PHE A 247 12.93 11.42 9.46
CA PHE A 247 12.07 11.91 8.39
C PHE A 247 11.68 10.87 7.29
N VAL A 248 12.47 9.81 7.08
CA VAL A 248 12.29 8.87 5.95
C VAL A 248 11.60 7.56 6.35
N ALA A 249 11.81 7.04 7.56
CA ALA A 249 11.43 5.67 7.89
C ALA A 249 9.94 5.52 8.26
N THR A 250 9.34 6.53 8.87
CA THR A 250 8.00 6.40 9.49
C THR A 250 6.86 7.02 8.69
N ARG A 251 7.15 7.82 7.66
CA ARG A 251 6.12 8.48 6.83
C ARG A 251 5.15 7.47 6.21
N TRP A 252 5.66 6.34 5.70
CA TRP A 252 4.85 5.32 5.01
C TRP A 252 4.15 4.33 5.95
N ASP A 253 4.59 4.23 7.20
CA ASP A 253 4.05 3.30 8.19
C ASP A 253 2.58 3.61 8.51
N VAL A 254 2.22 4.89 8.61
CA VAL A 254 0.84 5.33 8.80
C VAL A 254 -0.08 4.82 7.68
N TYR A 255 0.41 4.84 6.44
CA TYR A 255 -0.35 4.36 5.27
C TYR A 255 -0.41 2.83 5.19
N ALA A 256 0.68 2.13 5.50
CA ALA A 256 0.66 0.67 5.59
C ALA A 256 -0.31 0.17 6.66
N ARG A 257 -0.37 0.86 7.81
CA ARG A 257 -1.38 0.58 8.86
C ARG A 257 -2.80 0.85 8.38
N ALA A 258 -3.05 1.96 7.68
CA ALA A 258 -4.38 2.35 7.20
C ALA A 258 -4.93 1.46 6.06
N GLY A 259 -4.05 0.97 5.18
CA GLY A 259 -4.42 0.14 4.03
C GLY A 259 -4.98 -1.24 4.43
N HIS A 260 -4.47 -1.81 5.53
CA HIS A 260 -4.82 -3.15 5.98
C HIS A 260 -5.40 -3.17 7.41
N PRO A 261 -6.69 -2.87 7.61
CA PRO A 261 -7.39 -3.36 8.79
C PRO A 261 -7.81 -4.83 8.60
N ALA A 262 -7.12 -5.58 7.73
CA ALA A 262 -7.22 -7.02 7.72
C ALA A 262 -6.97 -7.45 9.15
N SER A 263 -8.06 -7.86 9.81
CA SER A 263 -8.04 -8.10 11.24
C SER A 263 -6.82 -8.97 11.53
N LYS A 264 -6.06 -8.70 12.60
CA LYS A 264 -4.92 -9.54 12.99
C LYS A 264 -5.26 -11.04 12.97
N ARG A 265 -6.55 -11.37 13.16
CA ARG A 265 -7.17 -12.69 13.01
C ARG A 265 -7.06 -13.28 11.60
N GLY A 266 -7.30 -12.53 10.53
CA GLY A 266 -7.22 -13.02 9.15
C GLY A 266 -5.81 -13.48 8.76
N HIS A 267 -4.79 -12.66 9.07
CA HIS A 267 -3.39 -13.04 8.84
C HIS A 267 -2.99 -14.26 9.69
N LEU A 268 -3.40 -14.31 10.96
CA LEU A 268 -3.15 -15.47 11.82
C LEU A 268 -3.79 -16.75 11.27
N MET A 269 -5.04 -16.67 10.80
CA MET A 269 -5.75 -17.81 10.21
C MET A 269 -5.06 -18.32 8.95
N ALA A 270 -4.54 -17.42 8.10
CA ALA A 270 -3.77 -17.80 6.92
C ALA A 270 -2.45 -18.51 7.30
N ILE A 271 -1.73 -17.99 8.31
CA ILE A 271 -0.49 -18.61 8.82
C ILE A 271 -0.78 -20.01 9.39
N MET A 272 -1.84 -20.14 10.19
CA MET A 272 -2.26 -21.44 10.73
C MET A 272 -2.60 -22.45 9.64
N ASN A 273 -3.34 -22.04 8.61
CA ASN A 273 -3.69 -22.91 7.49
C ASN A 273 -2.44 -23.39 6.73
N SER A 274 -1.51 -22.48 6.43
CA SER A 274 -0.25 -22.83 5.78
C SER A 274 0.59 -23.79 6.63
N LEU A 275 0.68 -23.56 7.93
CA LEU A 275 1.39 -24.46 8.85
C LEU A 275 0.74 -25.85 8.92
N ALA A 276 -0.60 -25.93 8.92
CA ALA A 276 -1.32 -27.20 8.88
C ALA A 276 -1.04 -27.98 7.59
N LEU A 277 -1.08 -27.32 6.43
CA LEU A 277 -0.75 -27.94 5.15
C LEU A 277 0.71 -28.41 5.07
N LEU A 278 1.66 -27.59 5.54
CA LEU A 278 3.09 -27.94 5.53
C LEU A 278 3.38 -29.12 6.46
N SER A 279 2.82 -29.12 7.67
CA SER A 279 2.99 -30.22 8.62
C SER A 279 2.37 -31.52 8.11
N PHE A 280 1.17 -31.46 7.53
CA PHE A 280 0.52 -32.62 6.93
C PHE A 280 1.34 -33.21 5.78
N LEU A 281 1.81 -32.37 4.85
CA LEU A 281 2.66 -32.80 3.75
C LEU A 281 4.01 -33.35 4.25
N GLY A 282 4.62 -32.69 5.23
CA GLY A 282 5.87 -33.10 5.85
C GLY A 282 5.77 -34.48 6.53
N ILE A 283 4.67 -34.75 7.24
CA ILE A 283 4.42 -36.06 7.86
C ILE A 283 4.25 -37.14 6.80
N ILE A 284 3.49 -36.89 5.72
CA ILE A 284 3.31 -37.86 4.64
C ILE A 284 4.64 -38.20 3.97
N VAL A 285 5.45 -37.18 3.63
CA VAL A 285 6.78 -37.40 3.03
C VAL A 285 7.68 -38.16 3.98
N MET A 286 7.68 -37.82 5.28
CA MET A 286 8.47 -38.53 6.29
C MET A 286 8.05 -40.01 6.41
N VAL A 287 6.75 -40.29 6.38
CA VAL A 287 6.23 -41.68 6.42
C VAL A 287 6.62 -42.44 5.15
N ILE A 288 6.52 -41.84 3.97
CA ILE A 288 6.93 -42.47 2.71
C ILE A 288 8.42 -42.76 2.73
N LEU A 289 9.26 -41.77 3.06
CA LEU A 289 10.71 -41.94 3.14
C LEU A 289 11.08 -43.01 4.17
N THR A 290 10.49 -42.98 5.36
CA THR A 290 10.77 -43.99 6.40
C THR A 290 10.34 -45.38 5.95
N ARG A 291 9.19 -45.53 5.29
CA ARG A 291 8.73 -46.82 4.75
C ARG A 291 9.65 -47.33 3.65
N THR A 292 10.04 -46.48 2.71
CA THR A 292 10.93 -46.84 1.61
C THR A 292 12.30 -47.22 2.14
N VAL A 293 12.92 -46.38 3.00
CA VAL A 293 14.23 -46.66 3.60
C VAL A 293 14.20 -47.93 4.45
N ARG A 294 13.15 -48.16 5.26
CA ARG A 294 13.04 -49.40 6.04
C ARG A 294 12.91 -50.63 5.15
N LYS A 295 12.10 -50.57 4.08
CA LYS A 295 11.95 -51.68 3.13
C LYS A 295 13.27 -51.97 2.41
N ASP A 296 13.98 -50.93 2.00
CA ASP A 296 15.27 -51.02 1.33
C ASP A 296 16.33 -51.65 2.27
N LEU A 297 16.45 -51.15 3.50
CA LEU A 297 17.34 -51.71 4.53
C LEU A 297 17.06 -53.17 4.86
N LEU A 298 15.78 -53.57 4.98
CA LEU A 298 15.41 -54.98 5.20
C LEU A 298 15.79 -55.85 4.00
N SER A 299 15.56 -55.35 2.77
CA SER A 299 15.97 -56.04 1.56
C SER A 299 17.49 -56.23 1.48
N TYR A 300 18.28 -55.27 1.97
CA TYR A 300 19.74 -55.44 2.06
C TYR A 300 20.16 -56.44 3.13
N ALA A 301 19.50 -56.47 4.30
CA ALA A 301 19.80 -57.46 5.32
C ALA A 301 19.56 -58.89 4.82
N ASP A 302 18.49 -59.09 4.05
CA ASP A 302 18.21 -60.39 3.41
C ASP A 302 19.18 -60.68 2.25
N ALA A 303 19.57 -59.64 1.49
CA ALA A 303 20.54 -59.78 0.39
C ALA A 303 21.96 -60.06 0.89
N ASP A 304 22.46 -59.41 1.95
CA ASP A 304 23.77 -59.70 2.55
C ASP A 304 23.85 -61.16 3.05
N LEU A 305 22.73 -61.74 3.48
CA LEU A 305 22.64 -63.17 3.83
C LEU A 305 22.61 -64.08 2.59
N ALA A 306 22.17 -63.57 1.44
CA ALA A 306 22.04 -64.32 0.18
C ALA A 306 23.25 -64.14 -0.77
N GLU A 307 23.97 -63.03 -0.69
CA GLU A 307 24.96 -62.55 -1.67
C GLU A 307 26.43 -62.66 -1.19
N GLU A 308 26.82 -63.76 -0.56
CA GLU A 308 28.22 -64.21 -0.74
C GLU A 308 28.53 -64.50 -2.23
N ASN A 309 27.55 -64.44 -3.15
CA ASN A 309 27.70 -64.85 -4.55
C ASN A 309 27.01 -64.03 -5.66
N SER A 310 26.49 -62.81 -5.45
CA SER A 310 25.94 -62.03 -6.59
C SER A 310 26.34 -60.55 -6.63
N GLU A 311 26.42 -60.06 -7.87
CA GLU A 311 27.11 -58.86 -8.32
C GLU A 311 26.52 -57.56 -7.76
N GLU A 312 27.41 -56.68 -7.26
CA GLU A 312 27.10 -55.38 -6.64
C GLU A 312 25.99 -54.59 -7.38
N SER A 313 24.75 -54.62 -6.87
CA SER A 313 23.63 -54.07 -7.64
C SER A 313 23.51 -52.54 -7.62
N GLY A 314 23.16 -51.99 -8.80
CA GLY A 314 22.37 -50.76 -8.97
C GLY A 314 23.09 -49.44 -8.70
N TRP A 315 22.87 -48.82 -7.54
CA TRP A 315 23.37 -47.48 -7.23
C TRP A 315 24.88 -47.44 -6.97
N LYS A 316 25.47 -48.55 -6.49
CA LYS A 316 26.92 -48.67 -6.28
C LYS A 316 27.69 -48.58 -7.60
N LEU A 317 27.13 -49.11 -8.69
CA LEU A 317 27.69 -48.98 -10.05
C LEU A 317 27.56 -47.53 -10.56
N VAL A 318 26.46 -46.84 -10.23
CA VAL A 318 26.19 -45.46 -10.69
C VAL A 318 26.93 -44.39 -9.86
N ARG A 319 27.49 -44.73 -8.68
CA ARG A 319 28.19 -43.76 -7.81
C ARG A 319 29.31 -43.00 -8.55
N GLY A 320 29.93 -43.61 -9.56
CA GLY A 320 30.95 -42.99 -10.40
C GLY A 320 30.40 -42.03 -11.46
N ASP A 321 29.19 -42.30 -11.97
CA ASP A 321 28.54 -41.50 -13.02
C ASP A 321 28.00 -40.16 -12.50
N VAL A 322 27.76 -40.04 -11.18
CA VAL A 322 27.32 -38.79 -10.54
C VAL A 322 28.34 -37.65 -10.76
N PHE A 323 29.61 -37.97 -10.95
CA PHE A 323 30.67 -36.97 -11.20
C PHE A 323 30.83 -36.63 -12.69
N ARG A 324 30.07 -37.26 -13.59
CA ARG A 324 30.18 -36.96 -15.02
C ARG A 324 29.61 -35.57 -15.29
N ALA A 325 30.43 -34.71 -15.88
CA ALA A 325 29.97 -33.40 -16.32
C ALA A 325 28.80 -33.58 -17.31
N PRO A 326 27.66 -32.91 -17.10
CA PRO A 326 26.51 -33.04 -17.99
C PRO A 326 26.84 -32.49 -19.39
N PRO A 327 26.22 -33.02 -20.45
CA PRO A 327 26.26 -32.37 -21.75
C PRO A 327 25.69 -30.95 -21.61
N ASN A 328 26.37 -29.95 -22.19
CA ASN A 328 26.07 -28.52 -22.04
C ASN A 328 26.22 -27.94 -20.62
N ALA A 329 27.25 -28.38 -19.87
CA ALA A 329 27.56 -27.89 -18.53
C ALA A 329 27.52 -26.35 -18.38
N LEU A 330 27.97 -25.59 -19.38
CA LEU A 330 27.95 -24.12 -19.35
C LEU A 330 26.53 -23.55 -19.18
N LEU A 331 25.56 -24.07 -19.94
CA LEU A 331 24.16 -23.61 -19.88
C LEU A 331 23.52 -23.98 -18.54
N PHE A 332 23.81 -25.18 -18.03
CA PHE A 332 23.36 -25.59 -16.70
C PHE A 332 23.94 -24.69 -15.60
N THR A 333 25.25 -24.42 -15.64
CA THR A 333 25.88 -23.54 -14.66
C THR A 333 25.38 -22.11 -14.74
N SER A 334 25.07 -21.58 -15.93
CA SER A 334 24.47 -20.25 -16.06
C SER A 334 23.05 -20.20 -15.48
N LEU A 335 22.24 -21.23 -15.72
CA LEU A 335 20.89 -21.33 -15.15
C LEU A 335 20.94 -21.43 -13.62
N VAL A 336 21.80 -22.30 -13.07
CA VAL A 336 21.96 -22.44 -11.62
C VAL A 336 22.49 -21.15 -10.99
N ALA A 337 23.48 -20.50 -11.61
CA ALA A 337 24.03 -19.23 -11.11
C ALA A 337 22.97 -18.12 -11.11
N THR A 338 22.19 -17.98 -12.18
CA THR A 338 21.08 -17.00 -12.23
C THR A 338 20.01 -17.29 -11.19
N GLY A 339 19.63 -18.56 -10.98
CA GLY A 339 18.70 -18.95 -9.92
C GLY A 339 19.22 -18.63 -8.52
N CYS A 340 20.48 -18.96 -8.22
CA CYS A 340 21.12 -18.60 -6.96
C CYS A 340 21.19 -17.08 -6.76
N GLN A 341 21.46 -16.30 -7.81
CA GLN A 341 21.47 -14.84 -7.75
C GLN A 341 20.09 -14.27 -7.43
N VAL A 342 19.02 -14.76 -8.07
CA VAL A 342 17.65 -14.33 -7.79
C VAL A 342 17.23 -14.68 -6.36
N VAL A 343 17.53 -15.89 -5.89
CA VAL A 343 17.22 -16.30 -4.50
C VAL A 343 17.98 -15.46 -3.49
N PHE A 344 19.26 -15.18 -3.74
CA PHE A 344 20.08 -14.33 -2.88
C PHE A 344 19.55 -12.89 -2.84
N MET A 345 19.24 -12.30 -4.00
CA MET A 345 18.65 -10.96 -4.08
C MET A 345 17.29 -10.89 -3.37
N ALA A 346 16.43 -11.90 -3.55
CA ALA A 346 15.15 -11.98 -2.84
C ALA A 346 15.36 -12.05 -1.31
N GLY A 347 16.33 -12.85 -0.85
CA GLY A 347 16.67 -12.94 0.57
C GLY A 347 17.17 -11.61 1.14
N VAL A 348 18.07 -10.91 0.43
CA VAL A 348 18.56 -9.59 0.82
C VAL A 348 17.43 -8.57 0.91
N VAL A 349 16.52 -8.54 -0.08
CA VAL A 349 15.36 -7.64 -0.07
C VAL A 349 14.41 -7.94 1.09
N VAL A 350 14.12 -9.21 1.38
CA VAL A 350 13.29 -9.60 2.53
C VAL A 350 13.95 -9.19 3.85
N ILE A 351 15.25 -9.40 4.01
CA ILE A 351 15.98 -8.96 5.21
C ILE A 351 15.94 -7.43 5.32
N ALA A 352 16.17 -6.70 4.24
CA ALA A 352 16.10 -5.25 4.22
C ALA A 352 14.69 -4.72 4.57
N ALA A 353 13.64 -5.40 4.10
CA ALA A 353 12.26 -5.08 4.45
C ALA A 353 11.95 -5.35 5.93
N VAL A 354 12.43 -6.48 6.49
CA VAL A 354 12.29 -6.80 7.92
C VAL A 354 13.04 -5.80 8.80
N LEU A 355 14.19 -5.31 8.34
CA LEU A 355 14.96 -4.27 9.02
C LEU A 355 14.37 -2.86 8.86
N GLY A 356 13.32 -2.69 8.05
CA GLY A 356 12.65 -1.40 7.82
C GLY A 356 13.40 -0.46 6.85
N VAL A 357 14.41 -0.95 6.13
CA VAL A 357 15.16 -0.16 5.15
C VAL A 357 14.35 0.04 3.86
N VAL A 358 13.52 -0.95 3.51
CA VAL A 358 12.66 -0.93 2.33
C VAL A 358 11.22 -1.08 2.77
N HIS A 359 10.38 -0.11 2.44
CA HIS A 359 8.96 -0.16 2.72
C HIS A 359 8.22 -0.85 1.55
N PRO A 360 7.30 -1.79 1.81
CA PRO A 360 6.55 -2.50 0.77
C PRO A 360 5.53 -1.62 0.04
#